data_AF-A0A1J3HFX8-F1
#
_entry.id   AF-A0A1J3HFX8-F1
#
_cell.length_a   1.000
_cell.length_b   1.000
_cell.length_c   1.000
_cell.angle_alpha   90.00
_cell.angle_beta   90.00
_cell.angle_gamma   90.00
#
_symmetry.space_group_name_H-M   'P 1'
#
loop_
_entity.id
_entity.type
_entity.pdbx_description
1 polymer ?
#
loop_
_entity_poly.entity_id
_entity_poly.type
_entity_poly.pdbx_seq_one_letter_code
_entity_poly.pdbx_strand_id
1 'polypeptide(L)'
;IIAYVAAVSLGVHVFLSWLLTVHFNFGITGAMTSSLVVHWLPNIAQLLFVMCGGCKETWRGFSMLAFKDLWPVFKLSLSSGGMLCL
;
A
#
# COMPACT_ATOMS: atom_id res chain seq x y z
N ILE A 1 -11.49 -4.55 -6.38
CA ILE A 1 -10.98 -3.24 -5.89
C ILE A 1 -9.47 -3.12 -6.03
N ILE A 2 -8.67 -4.11 -5.59
CA ILE A 2 -7.20 -4.04 -5.57
C ILE A 2 -6.60 -3.69 -6.95
N ALA A 3 -6.93 -4.44 -8.00
CA ALA A 3 -6.40 -4.20 -9.35
C ALA A 3 -6.80 -2.82 -9.92
N TYR A 4 -8.04 -2.39 -9.70
CA TYR A 4 -8.51 -1.06 -10.14
C TYR A 4 -7.76 0.07 -9.46
N VAL A 5 -7.60 -0.02 -8.13
CA VAL A 5 -6.86 0.99 -7.36
C VAL A 5 -5.38 0.99 -7.75
N ALA A 6 -4.78 -0.19 -8.01
CA ALA A 6 -3.41 -0.28 -8.49
C ALA A 6 -3.22 0.39 -9.86
N ALA A 7 -4.16 0.19 -10.80
CA ALA A 7 -4.11 0.85 -12.11
C ALA A 7 -4.21 2.38 -11.99
N VAL A 8 -5.11 2.88 -11.13
CA VAL A 8 -5.23 4.32 -10.83
C VAL A 8 -3.95 4.85 -10.20
N SER A 9 -3.40 4.16 -9.19
CA SER A 9 -2.13 4.52 -8.56
C SER A 9 -0.98 4.61 -9.55
N LEU A 10 -0.91 3.68 -10.51
CA LEU A 10 0.11 3.71 -11.56
C LEU A 10 -0.03 4.97 -12.43
N GLY A 11 -1.25 5.29 -12.86
CA GLY A 11 -1.51 6.50 -13.65
C GLY A 11 -1.12 7.77 -12.89
N VAL A 12 -1.52 7.88 -11.62
CA VAL A 12 -1.17 9.01 -10.75
C VAL A 12 0.33 9.09 -10.53
N HIS A 13 1.03 7.95 -10.38
CA HIS A 13 2.48 7.92 -10.23
C HIS A 13 3.22 8.41 -11.47
N VAL A 14 2.82 7.96 -12.66
CA VAL A 14 3.43 8.44 -13.91
C VAL A 14 3.25 9.95 -14.04
N PHE A 15 2.04 10.45 -13.77
CA PHE A 15 1.74 11.87 -13.81
C PHE A 15 2.56 12.69 -12.79
N LEU A 16 2.57 12.29 -11.52
CA LEU A 16 3.32 12.98 -10.47
C LEU A 16 4.84 12.90 -10.68
N SER A 17 5.35 11.75 -11.13
CA SER A 17 6.76 11.58 -11.44
C SER A 17 7.17 12.52 -12.57
N TRP A 18 6.42 12.59 -13.67
CA TRP A 18 6.68 13.57 -14.72
C TRP A 18 6.63 15.01 -14.20
N LEU A 19 5.58 15.37 -13.45
CA LEU A 19 5.39 16.72 -12.93
C LEU A 19 6.53 17.15 -11.99
N LEU A 20 6.88 16.32 -11.01
CA LEU A 20 7.89 16.67 -10.01
C LEU A 20 9.31 16.61 -10.57
N THR A 21 9.61 15.64 -11.43
CA THR A 21 10.98 15.45 -11.94
C THR A 21 11.29 16.32 -13.14
N VAL A 22 10.38 16.45 -14.10
CA VAL A 22 10.61 17.14 -15.38
C VAL A 22 10.13 18.59 -15.30
N HIS A 23 8.89 18.81 -14.87
CA HIS A 23 8.32 20.16 -14.87
C HIS A 23 8.91 21.02 -13.74
N PHE A 24 8.97 20.48 -12.52
CA PHE A 24 9.56 21.17 -11.36
C PHE A 24 11.06 20.96 -11.17
N ASN A 25 11.70 20.11 -11.97
CA ASN A 25 13.14 19.85 -11.95
C ASN A 25 13.67 19.37 -10.57
N PHE A 26 12.86 18.69 -9.75
CA PHE A 26 13.29 18.18 -8.44
C PHE A 26 14.13 16.89 -8.51
N GLY A 27 14.38 16.34 -9.71
CA GLY A 27 15.23 15.16 -9.91
C GLY A 27 14.80 13.96 -9.05
N ILE A 28 15.76 13.31 -8.38
CA ILE A 28 15.52 12.10 -7.56
C ILE A 28 14.57 12.39 -6.39
N THR A 29 14.67 13.57 -5.76
CA THR A 29 13.77 13.97 -4.68
C THR A 29 12.33 14.03 -5.16
N GLY A 30 12.09 14.52 -6.39
CA GLY A 30 10.77 14.50 -7.03
C GLY A 30 10.24 13.08 -7.25
N ALA A 31 11.09 12.17 -7.74
CA ALA A 31 10.72 10.77 -7.96
C ALA A 31 10.36 10.05 -6.64
N MET A 32 11.18 10.22 -5.60
CA MET A 32 10.91 9.65 -4.27
C MET A 32 9.61 10.19 -3.67
N THR A 33 9.37 11.49 -3.81
CA THR A 33 8.14 12.14 -3.33
C THR A 33 6.91 11.59 -4.05
N SER A 34 6.97 11.43 -5.38
CA SER A 34 5.91 10.80 -6.17
C SER A 34 5.60 9.38 -5.68
N SER A 35 6.63 8.57 -5.46
CA SER A 35 6.46 7.20 -4.93
C SER A 35 5.84 7.19 -3.54
N LEU A 36 6.30 8.08 -2.64
CA LEU A 36 5.78 8.19 -1.28
C LEU A 36 4.29 8.53 -1.27
N VAL A 37 3.89 9.53 -2.06
CA VAL A 37 2.50 10.00 -2.13
C VAL A 37 1.59 8.92 -2.70
N VAL A 38 1.98 8.29 -3.81
CA VAL A 38 1.15 7.27 -4.48
C VAL A 38 0.96 6.04 -3.60
N HIS A 39 1.97 5.65 -2.82
CA HIS A 39 1.88 4.45 -2.00
C HIS A 39 0.76 4.51 -0.95
N TRP A 40 0.34 5.71 -0.53
CA TRP A 40 -0.79 5.87 0.40
C TRP A 40 -2.16 5.61 -0.22
N LEU A 41 -2.31 5.83 -1.53
CA LEU A 41 -3.58 5.67 -2.23
C LEU A 41 -4.18 4.25 -2.07
N PRO A 42 -3.47 3.14 -2.37
CA PRO A 42 -4.01 1.81 -2.18
C PRO A 42 -4.33 1.51 -0.71
N ASN A 43 -3.46 1.92 0.22
CA ASN A 43 -3.66 1.72 1.65
C ASN A 43 -4.97 2.35 2.15
N ILE A 44 -5.21 3.62 1.82
CA ILE A 44 -6.42 4.35 2.22
C ILE A 44 -7.66 3.75 1.54
N ALA A 45 -7.60 3.49 0.24
CA ALA A 45 -8.73 2.96 -0.51
C ALA A 45 -9.16 1.56 -0.03
N GLN A 46 -8.18 0.68 0.23
CA GLN A 46 -8.45 -0.67 0.73
C GLN A 46 -8.99 -0.63 2.17
N LEU A 47 -8.42 0.21 3.03
CA LEU A 47 -8.90 0.38 4.41
C LEU A 47 -10.35 0.90 4.43
N LEU A 48 -10.65 1.93 3.64
CA LEU A 48 -12.02 2.45 3.48
C LEU A 48 -12.97 1.38 2.94
N PHE A 49 -12.56 0.63 1.92
CA PHE A 49 -13.39 -0.45 1.36
C PHE A 49 -13.75 -1.49 2.43
N VAL A 50 -12.79 -1.91 3.25
CA VAL A 50 -13.01 -2.87 4.34
C VAL A 50 -13.94 -2.29 5.41
N MET A 51 -13.68 -1.06 5.89
CA MET A 51 -14.46 -0.43 6.96
C MET A 51 -15.87 -0.03 6.53
N CYS A 52 -16.08 0.34 5.26
CA CYS A 52 -17.39 0.72 4.71
C CYS A 52 -18.24 -0.49 4.25
N GLY A 53 -17.89 -1.71 4.69
CA GLY A 53 -18.70 -2.90 4.46
C GLY A 53 -18.45 -3.63 3.15
N GLY A 54 -17.29 -3.42 2.52
CA GLY A 54 -16.85 -4.22 1.36
C GLY A 54 -16.48 -5.67 1.73
N CYS A 55 -16.22 -5.94 3.01
CA CYS A 55 -15.80 -7.25 3.52
C CYS A 55 -16.58 -7.69 4.78
N LYS A 56 -17.92 -7.68 4.76
CA LYS A 56 -18.76 -7.91 5.95
C LYS A 56 -18.55 -9.27 6.64
N GLU A 57 -18.30 -10.31 5.85
CA GLU A 57 -18.13 -11.67 6.38
C GLU A 57 -16.80 -11.89 7.11
N THR A 58 -15.76 -11.13 6.72
CA THR A 58 -14.39 -11.33 7.20
C THR A 58 -13.92 -10.20 8.13
N TRP A 59 -14.44 -8.99 7.97
CA TRP A 59 -14.12 -7.85 8.81
C TRP A 59 -15.09 -7.73 9.99
N ARG A 60 -14.59 -7.93 11.20
CA ARG A 60 -15.35 -7.80 12.46
C ARG A 60 -14.99 -6.56 13.27
N GLY A 61 -14.27 -5.61 12.66
CA GLY A 61 -13.72 -4.45 13.34
C GLY A 61 -12.43 -4.72 14.10
N PHE A 62 -11.86 -3.65 14.68
CA PHE A 62 -10.67 -3.76 15.51
C PHE A 62 -11.00 -4.36 16.88
N SER A 63 -10.20 -5.33 17.32
CA SER A 63 -10.29 -5.98 18.63
C SER A 63 -8.91 -6.42 19.09
N MET A 64 -8.70 -6.61 20.39
CA MET A 64 -7.46 -7.18 20.94
C MET A 64 -7.15 -8.57 20.35
N LEU A 65 -8.19 -9.31 19.93
CA LEU A 65 -8.01 -10.59 19.27
C LEU A 65 -7.23 -10.49 17.95
N ALA A 66 -7.34 -9.36 17.23
CA ALA A 66 -6.65 -9.14 15.95
C ALA A 66 -5.12 -9.07 16.10
N PHE A 67 -4.62 -8.77 17.30
CA PHE A 67 -3.19 -8.64 17.58
C PHE A 67 -2.56 -9.93 18.12
N LYS A 68 -3.38 -10.94 18.48
CA LYS A 68 -2.91 -12.19 19.07
C LYS A 68 -2.00 -13.00 18.13
N ASP A 69 -2.24 -12.91 16.83
CA ASP A 69 -1.53 -13.68 15.81
C ASP A 69 -0.35 -12.92 15.18
N LEU A 70 0.00 -11.73 15.67
CA LEU A 70 1.12 -10.95 15.11
C LEU A 70 2.47 -11.66 15.19
N TRP A 71 2.77 -12.33 16.31
CA TRP A 71 4.06 -13.02 16.47
C TRP A 71 4.22 -14.23 15.54
N PRO A 72 3.23 -15.13 15.40
CA PRO A 72 3.22 -16.14 14.34
C PRO A 72 3.39 -15.55 12.93
N VAL A 73 2.64 -14.48 12.61
CA VAL A 73 2.72 -13.81 11.29
C VAL A 73 4.13 -13.26 11.04
N PHE A 74 4.74 -12.61 12.03
CA PHE A 74 6.10 -12.08 11.93
C PHE A 74 7.12 -13.18 11.60
N LYS A 75 7.07 -14.33 12.29
CA LYS A 75 7.94 -15.47 12.00
C LYS A 75 7.74 -16.00 10.58
N LEU A 76 6.50 -16.11 10.14
CA LEU A 76 6.16 -16.55 8.79
C LEU A 76 6.69 -15.56 7.74
N SER A 77 6.51 -14.25 7.96
CA SER A 77 7.03 -13.19 7.09
C SER A 77 8.56 -13.23 7.00
N LEU A 78 9.26 -13.44 8.12
CA LEU A 78 10.71 -13.57 8.13
C LEU A 78 11.19 -14.78 7.33
N SER A 79 10.54 -15.94 7.50
CA SER A 79 10.85 -17.14 6.72
C SER A 79 10.59 -16.94 5.23
N SER A 80 9.45 -16.32 4.87
CA SER A 80 9.12 -15.99 3.49
C SER A 80 10.12 -15.02 2.87
N GLY A 81 10.58 -14.02 3.62
CA GLY A 81 11.61 -13.10 3.18
C GLY A 81 12.94 -13.81 2.96
N GLY A 82 13.34 -14.71 3.87
CA GLY A 82 14.54 -15.52 3.71
C GLY A 82 14.52 -16.39 2.44
N MET A 83 13.38 -16.99 2.12
CA MET A 83 13.22 -17.78 0.89
C MET A 83 13.30 -16.96 -0.40
N LEU A 84 12.98 -15.66 -0.35
CA LEU A 84 13.11 -14.77 -1.52
C LEU A 84 14.53 -14.25 -1.71
N CYS A 85 15.31 -14.16 -0.62
CA CYS A 85 16.68 -13.65 -0.63
C CYS A 85 17.73 -14.74 -0.94
N LEU A 86 17.37 -16.02 -0.81
CA LEU A 86 18.19 -17.18 -1.15
C LEU A 86 17.83 -17.73 -2.53
#